data_AF-A0A453QSL2-F1
#
_entry.id   AF-A0A453QSL2-F1
#
_cell.length_a   1.000
_cell.length_b   1.000
_cell.length_c   1.000
_cell.angle_alpha   90.00
_cell.angle_beta   90.00
_cell.angle_gamma   90.00
#
_symmetry.space_group_name_H-M   'P 1'
#
loop_
_entity.id
_entity.type
_entity.pdbx_description
1 polymer ?
#
loop_
_entity_poly.entity_id
_entity_poly.type
_entity_poly.pdbx_seq_one_letter_code
_entity_poly.pdbx_strand_id
1 'polypeptide(L)'
;SSSAFFSSSLALPAMAGPSGILLLLVIAMPAFLALADTPHPYCDHPCQNELSLHLYLHQFVAGPNRPNRNEEFVLTPGYPLGFGTTLIHDWTLTNTVNPSDTIIARAQGTHIQASRTNANGWYISQN
;
A
#
# COMPACT_ATOMS: atom_id res chain seq x y z
N SER A 1 -35.38 62.70 30.28
CA SER A 1 -34.50 61.84 29.45
C SER A 1 -33.58 62.77 28.69
N SER A 2 -32.37 63.04 29.20
CA SER A 2 -31.10 62.31 28.90
C SER A 2 -30.76 62.38 27.41
N SER A 3 -29.58 62.80 26.94
CA SER A 3 -28.20 62.78 27.47
C SER A 3 -27.33 63.51 26.41
N ALA A 4 -26.45 64.46 26.74
CA ALA A 4 -25.03 64.35 27.13
C ALA A 4 -24.03 63.87 26.03
N PHE A 5 -23.15 64.81 25.63
CA PHE A 5 -21.70 64.73 25.32
C PHE A 5 -21.11 63.62 24.42
N PHE A 6 -20.22 63.97 23.47
CA PHE A 6 -18.77 64.00 23.71
C PHE A 6 -17.97 64.52 22.49
N SER A 7 -16.95 65.33 22.80
CA SER A 7 -15.95 65.88 21.88
C SER A 7 -14.71 64.97 21.83
N SER A 8 -14.05 64.99 20.67
CA SER A 8 -12.94 64.16 20.20
C SER A 8 -11.67 64.14 21.07
N SER A 9 -10.96 63.01 21.06
CA SER A 9 -9.50 62.97 21.21
C SER A 9 -8.94 61.68 20.58
N LEU A 10 -8.16 61.84 19.51
CA LEU A 10 -7.29 60.80 18.96
C LEU A 10 -6.14 60.55 19.95
N ALA A 11 -6.01 59.32 20.45
CA ALA A 11 -4.82 58.87 21.17
C ALA A 11 -3.98 57.98 20.23
N LEU A 12 -2.70 58.34 20.05
CA LEU A 12 -1.69 57.49 19.41
C LEU A 12 -1.60 56.14 20.13
N PRO A 13 -1.34 55.01 19.44
CA PRO A 13 -1.08 53.74 20.10
C PRO A 13 0.24 53.82 20.89
N ALA A 14 0.16 53.52 22.18
CA ALA A 14 1.31 53.41 23.07
C ALA A 14 2.29 52.35 22.54
N MET A 15 3.57 52.71 22.45
CA MET A 15 4.67 51.81 22.10
C MET A 15 4.76 50.68 23.14
N ALA A 16 4.62 49.44 22.70
CA ALA A 16 4.84 48.27 23.53
C ALA A 16 6.33 48.19 23.93
N GLY A 17 6.62 48.37 25.23
CA GLY A 17 7.96 48.16 25.76
C GLY A 17 8.38 46.68 25.72
N PRO A 18 9.68 46.36 25.88
CA PRO A 18 10.21 44.99 25.81
C PRO A 18 9.53 44.01 26.79
N SER A 19 8.98 44.53 27.90
CA SER A 19 8.20 43.77 28.88
C SER A 19 6.81 43.33 28.37
N GLY A 20 6.16 44.16 27.54
CA GLY A 20 4.87 43.83 26.94
C GLY A 20 4.99 42.76 25.85
N ILE A 21 6.11 42.74 25.13
CA ILE A 21 6.42 41.70 24.13
C ILE A 21 6.66 40.35 24.83
N LEU A 22 7.38 40.35 25.96
CA LEU A 22 7.59 39.12 26.74
C LEU A 22 6.28 38.56 27.30
N LEU A 23 5.39 39.43 27.80
CA LEU A 23 4.07 39.03 28.30
C LEU A 23 3.18 38.46 27.18
N LEU A 24 3.20 39.07 25.98
CA LEU A 24 2.50 38.55 24.79
C LEU A 24 3.05 37.18 24.35
N LEU A 25 4.37 36.97 24.40
CA LEU A 25 4.99 35.68 24.07
C LEU A 25 4.59 34.58 25.08
N VAL A 26 4.53 34.90 26.37
CA VAL A 26 4.13 33.95 27.43
C VAL A 26 2.64 33.60 27.34
N ILE A 27 1.77 34.57 27.00
CA ILE A 27 0.33 34.33 26.81
C ILE A 27 0.04 33.59 25.49
N ALA A 28 0.84 33.82 24.46
CA ALA A 28 0.66 33.17 23.16
C ALA A 28 1.28 31.76 23.09
N MET A 29 2.32 31.45 23.88
CA MET A 29 2.96 30.13 23.93
C MET A 29 2.01 28.95 24.20
N PRO A 30 1.05 29.03 25.14
CA PRO A 30 0.04 27.98 25.33
C PRO A 30 -0.81 27.73 24.07
N ALA A 31 -1.11 28.78 23.30
CA ALA A 31 -1.87 28.65 22.05
C ALA A 31 -1.04 28.01 20.93
N PHE A 32 0.27 28.29 20.86
CA PHE A 32 1.18 27.64 19.92
C PHE A 32 1.46 26.17 20.29
N LEU A 33 1.57 25.84 21.58
CA LEU A 33 1.70 24.46 22.04
C LEU A 33 0.41 23.65 21.81
N ALA A 34 -0.77 24.25 21.96
CA ALA A 34 -2.05 23.61 21.65
C ALA A 34 -2.26 23.33 20.15
N LEU A 35 -1.60 24.08 19.26
CA LEU A 35 -1.60 23.81 17.81
C LEU A 35 -0.56 22.75 17.40
N ALA A 36 0.49 22.53 18.20
CA ALA A 36 1.43 21.43 18.00
C ALA A 36 0.84 20.08 18.43
N ASP A 37 -0.15 20.11 19.32
CA ASP A 37 -0.86 18.96 19.86
C ASP A 37 -2.22 18.74 19.17
N THR A 38 -2.36 19.14 17.90
CA THR A 38 -3.42 18.57 17.08
C THR A 38 -3.21 17.06 17.08
N PRO A 39 -4.19 16.25 17.53
CA PRO A 39 -4.10 14.82 17.37
C PRO A 39 -3.86 14.58 15.90
N HIS A 40 -2.64 14.16 15.56
CA HIS A 40 -2.42 13.58 14.26
C HIS A 40 -3.44 12.44 14.20
N PRO A 41 -4.20 12.26 13.11
CA PRO A 41 -4.96 11.04 12.90
C PRO A 41 -3.97 9.90 12.57
N TYR A 42 -2.91 9.82 13.34
CA TYR A 42 -1.96 8.74 13.36
C TYR A 42 -2.71 7.61 14.04
N CYS A 43 -3.15 6.66 13.23
CA CYS A 43 -3.62 5.38 13.72
C CYS A 43 -2.59 4.91 14.77
N ASP A 44 -2.99 4.65 16.02
CA ASP A 44 -2.13 4.05 17.06
C ASP A 44 -1.67 2.61 16.70
N HIS A 45 -2.05 2.14 15.51
CA HIS A 45 -1.83 0.85 14.91
C HIS A 45 -1.44 1.09 13.44
N PRO A 46 -0.70 0.22 12.75
CA PRO A 46 -0.53 0.37 11.30
C PRO A 46 -1.92 0.55 10.69
N CYS A 47 -2.13 1.60 9.88
CA CYS A 47 -3.41 1.80 9.21
C CYS A 47 -3.59 0.63 8.21
N GLN A 48 -4.20 -0.44 8.68
CA GLN A 48 -4.35 -1.70 7.95
C GLN A 48 -5.65 -1.63 7.15
N ASN A 49 -5.53 -1.87 5.85
CA ASN A 49 -6.67 -2.13 4.99
C ASN A 49 -6.62 -3.60 4.60
N GLU A 50 -7.74 -4.30 4.81
CA GLU A 50 -7.90 -5.67 4.34
C GLU A 50 -8.57 -5.66 2.96
N LEU A 51 -8.00 -6.42 2.02
CA LEU A 51 -8.54 -6.63 0.69
C LEU A 51 -8.72 -8.13 0.48
N SER A 52 -9.97 -8.58 0.30
CA SER A 52 -10.30 -9.96 -0.05
C SER A 52 -10.42 -10.08 -1.57
N LEU A 53 -9.59 -10.93 -2.17
CA LEU A 53 -9.58 -11.20 -3.61
C LEU A 53 -9.96 -12.66 -3.86
N HIS A 54 -10.94 -12.87 -4.74
CA HIS A 54 -11.32 -14.20 -5.20
C HIS A 54 -11.12 -14.27 -6.72
N LEU A 55 -9.97 -14.83 -7.11
CA LEU A 55 -9.49 -14.85 -8.49
C LEU A 55 -9.26 -16.28 -8.95
N TYR A 56 -9.35 -16.50 -10.25
CA TYR A 56 -9.08 -17.78 -10.90
C TYR A 56 -7.79 -17.69 -11.71
N LEU A 57 -6.82 -18.53 -11.38
CA LEU A 57 -5.52 -18.62 -12.05
C LEU A 57 -5.57 -19.67 -13.15
N HIS A 58 -5.06 -19.32 -14.34
CA HIS A 58 -5.07 -20.20 -15.52
C HIS A 58 -3.65 -20.57 -15.93
N GLN A 59 -3.30 -21.83 -15.67
CA GLN A 59 -2.05 -22.45 -16.10
C GLN A 59 -2.26 -23.20 -17.42
N PHE A 60 -1.52 -22.78 -18.45
CA PHE A 60 -1.42 -23.48 -19.73
C PHE A 60 -0.04 -24.11 -19.86
N VAL A 61 0.00 -25.41 -19.63
CA VAL A 61 1.24 -26.15 -19.40
C VAL A 61 2.26 -26.06 -20.53
N ALA A 62 3.55 -26.07 -20.14
CA ALA A 62 4.66 -26.14 -21.08
C ALA A 62 4.65 -27.45 -21.89
N GLY A 63 5.30 -27.42 -23.05
CA GLY A 63 5.65 -28.63 -23.81
C GLY A 63 5.25 -28.59 -25.28
N PRO A 64 5.64 -29.63 -26.04
CA PRO A 64 5.37 -29.73 -27.46
C PRO A 64 3.86 -29.67 -27.75
N ASN A 65 3.48 -29.03 -28.85
CA ASN A 65 2.09 -28.91 -29.32
C ASN A 65 1.14 -28.18 -28.34
N ARG A 66 1.68 -27.27 -27.51
CA ARG A 66 0.90 -26.38 -26.64
C ARG A 66 1.05 -24.93 -27.14
N PRO A 67 0.25 -24.49 -28.14
CA PRO A 67 0.40 -23.16 -28.75
C PRO A 67 0.05 -22.01 -27.80
N ASN A 68 -0.86 -22.24 -26.85
CA ASN A 68 -1.31 -21.24 -25.87
C ASN A 68 -0.63 -21.39 -24.51
N ARG A 69 0.51 -22.09 -24.44
CA ARG A 69 1.24 -22.26 -23.18
C ARG A 69 1.68 -20.90 -22.64
N ASN A 70 1.61 -20.75 -21.33
CA ASN A 70 2.04 -19.55 -20.63
C ASN A 70 3.07 -19.87 -19.54
N GLU A 71 3.77 -20.98 -19.71
CA GLU A 71 4.94 -21.35 -18.95
C GLU A 71 5.93 -22.10 -19.84
N GLU A 72 7.20 -22.10 -19.45
CA GLU A 72 8.26 -22.76 -20.20
C GLU A 72 9.27 -23.42 -19.26
N PHE A 73 9.82 -24.55 -19.68
CA PHE A 73 10.90 -25.22 -18.96
C PHE A 73 12.18 -24.38 -19.00
N VAL A 74 12.71 -24.07 -17.82
CA VAL A 74 14.04 -23.47 -17.64
C VAL A 74 15.08 -24.55 -17.41
N LEU A 75 14.73 -25.56 -16.60
CA LEU A 75 15.62 -26.67 -16.25
C LEU A 75 14.81 -27.96 -16.11
N THR A 76 15.32 -29.06 -16.67
CA THR A 76 14.73 -30.40 -16.58
C THR A 76 15.81 -31.45 -16.24
N PRO A 77 16.17 -31.62 -14.95
CA PRO A 77 17.31 -32.46 -14.56
C PRO A 77 17.12 -33.97 -14.79
N GLY A 78 15.88 -34.43 -15.02
CA GLY A 78 15.57 -35.85 -15.24
C GLY A 78 15.53 -36.72 -13.97
N TYR A 79 15.55 -36.12 -12.77
CA TYR A 79 15.41 -36.87 -11.52
C TYR A 79 13.98 -37.46 -11.37
N PRO A 80 13.82 -38.54 -10.58
CA PRO A 80 12.51 -39.10 -10.28
C PRO A 80 11.52 -38.04 -9.78
N LEU A 81 10.24 -38.20 -10.19
CA LEU A 81 9.15 -37.27 -9.88
C LEU A 81 9.37 -35.82 -10.37
N GLY A 82 10.40 -35.60 -11.20
CA GLY A 82 10.75 -34.29 -11.74
C GLY A 82 11.52 -33.40 -10.77
N PHE A 83 12.09 -33.92 -9.68
CA PHE A 83 12.80 -33.12 -8.68
C PHE A 83 13.81 -32.14 -9.32
N GLY A 84 13.73 -30.87 -8.94
CA GLY A 84 14.56 -29.78 -9.49
C GLY A 84 14.14 -29.29 -10.87
N THR A 85 13.05 -29.80 -11.44
CA THR A 85 12.45 -29.21 -12.65
C THR A 85 11.98 -27.80 -12.33
N THR A 86 12.42 -26.84 -13.13
CA THR A 86 12.13 -25.42 -12.95
C THR A 86 11.44 -24.89 -14.19
N LEU A 87 10.35 -24.17 -14.00
CA LEU A 87 9.64 -23.45 -15.05
C LEU A 87 9.54 -21.98 -14.71
N ILE A 88 9.51 -21.15 -15.75
CA ILE A 88 9.09 -19.75 -15.68
C ILE A 88 7.64 -19.68 -16.18
N HIS A 89 6.81 -18.83 -15.57
CA HIS A 89 5.40 -18.72 -15.90
C HIS A 89 4.91 -17.26 -15.99
N ASP A 90 3.91 -17.04 -16.84
CA ASP A 90 3.10 -15.83 -17.02
C ASP A 90 1.62 -16.23 -16.97
N TRP A 91 1.16 -16.67 -15.79
CA TRP A 91 -0.20 -17.19 -15.61
C TRP A 91 -1.23 -16.05 -15.58
N THR A 92 -2.35 -16.23 -16.27
CA THR A 92 -3.41 -15.21 -16.30
C THR A 92 -4.39 -15.39 -15.16
N LEU A 93 -4.92 -14.28 -14.64
CA LEU A 93 -5.97 -14.29 -13.61
C LEU A 93 -7.24 -13.62 -14.12
N THR A 94 -8.39 -14.23 -13.85
CA THR A 94 -9.73 -13.74 -14.19
C THR A 94 -10.63 -13.75 -12.95
N ASN A 95 -11.80 -13.11 -13.05
CA ASN A 95 -12.85 -13.15 -12.01
C ASN A 95 -13.76 -14.39 -12.11
N THR A 96 -13.59 -15.21 -13.15
CA THR A 96 -14.44 -16.39 -13.42
C THR A 96 -13.59 -17.61 -13.75
N VAL A 97 -14.17 -18.80 -13.64
CA VAL A 97 -13.49 -20.04 -14.04
C VAL A 97 -13.17 -20.12 -15.54
N ASN A 98 -13.70 -19.22 -16.38
CA ASN A 98 -13.47 -19.25 -17.83
C ASN A 98 -12.13 -18.57 -18.17
N PRO A 99 -11.15 -19.29 -18.75
CA PRO A 99 -9.86 -18.73 -19.12
C PRO A 99 -9.90 -17.69 -20.26
N SER A 100 -10.98 -17.68 -21.05
CA SER A 100 -11.16 -16.72 -22.15
C SER A 100 -11.85 -15.42 -21.72
N ASP A 101 -12.17 -15.29 -20.44
CA ASP A 101 -12.73 -14.08 -19.87
C ASP A 101 -11.67 -12.97 -19.71
N THR A 102 -12.10 -11.79 -19.27
CA THR A 102 -11.23 -10.63 -19.11
C THR A 102 -10.12 -10.92 -18.10
N ILE A 103 -8.87 -10.79 -18.57
CA ILE A 103 -7.67 -10.88 -17.74
C ILE A 103 -7.60 -9.62 -16.87
N ILE A 104 -7.59 -9.79 -15.55
CA ILE A 104 -7.55 -8.68 -14.59
C ILE A 104 -6.19 -8.54 -13.90
N ALA A 105 -5.39 -9.61 -13.89
CA ALA A 105 -4.03 -9.64 -13.37
C ALA A 105 -3.23 -10.77 -14.02
N ARG A 106 -1.93 -10.78 -13.78
CA ARG A 106 -1.04 -11.90 -14.14
C ARG A 106 -0.15 -12.25 -12.97
N ALA A 107 0.03 -13.55 -12.74
CA ALA A 107 1.00 -14.10 -11.81
C ALA A 107 2.25 -14.45 -12.60
N GLN A 108 3.31 -13.70 -12.36
CA GLN A 108 4.55 -13.80 -13.14
C GLN A 108 5.69 -14.23 -12.23
N GLY A 109 6.36 -15.33 -12.58
CA GLY A 109 7.35 -15.88 -11.68
C GLY A 109 7.91 -17.22 -12.11
N THR A 110 8.33 -18.00 -11.12
CA THR A 110 8.91 -19.33 -11.33
C THR A 110 8.26 -20.34 -10.39
N HIS A 111 8.26 -21.60 -10.83
CA HIS A 111 7.93 -22.71 -9.95
C HIS A 111 8.88 -23.88 -10.13
N ILE A 112 9.17 -24.58 -9.04
CA ILE A 112 10.21 -25.62 -8.95
C ILE A 112 9.63 -26.86 -8.29
N GLN A 113 9.85 -28.04 -8.88
CA GLN A 113 9.51 -29.29 -8.22
C GLN A 113 10.48 -29.52 -7.06
N ALA A 114 10.05 -29.15 -5.86
CA ALA A 114 10.90 -29.10 -4.68
C ALA A 114 10.84 -30.39 -3.84
N SER A 115 9.91 -31.30 -4.12
CA SER A 115 9.80 -32.57 -3.40
C SER A 115 10.45 -33.74 -4.13
N ARG A 116 11.13 -34.59 -3.34
CA ARG A 116 11.67 -35.89 -3.80
C ARG A 116 10.68 -37.04 -3.64
N THR A 117 9.59 -36.83 -2.92
CA THR A 117 8.64 -37.90 -2.53
C THR A 117 7.22 -37.63 -2.99
N ASN A 118 6.92 -36.43 -3.49
CA ASN A 118 5.60 -36.02 -3.94
C ASN A 118 5.70 -35.35 -5.32
N ALA A 119 4.99 -35.90 -6.32
CA ALA A 119 4.91 -35.34 -7.66
C ALA A 119 4.21 -33.97 -7.74
N ASN A 120 3.52 -33.55 -6.68
CA ASN A 120 2.86 -32.24 -6.57
C ASN A 120 3.57 -31.29 -5.59
N GLY A 121 4.81 -31.58 -5.19
CA GLY A 121 5.57 -30.78 -4.23
C GLY A 121 6.22 -29.54 -4.83
N TRP A 122 5.43 -28.70 -5.50
CA TRP A 122 5.92 -27.50 -6.19
C TRP A 122 6.09 -26.33 -5.22
N TYR A 123 7.24 -25.65 -5.33
CA TYR A 123 7.48 -24.34 -4.73
C TYR A 123 7.24 -23.26 -5.78
N ILE A 124 6.52 -22.19 -5.42
CA ILE A 124 6.15 -21.09 -6.33
C ILE A 124 6.63 -19.77 -5.74
N SER A 125 7.23 -18.92 -6.59
CA SER A 125 7.57 -17.54 -6.29
C SER A 125 7.14 -16.66 -7.46
N GLN A 126 6.30 -15.65 -7.20
CA GLN A 126 5.68 -14.82 -8.23
C GLN A 126 5.32 -13.43 -7.71
N ASN A 127 5.19 -12.47 -8.62
CA ASN A 127 4.56 -11.16 -8.44
C ASN A 127 3.06 -11.25 -8.70
#